data_AF-A0A3B4BGW8-F1
#
_entry.id   AF-A0A3B4BGW8-F1
#
_cell.length_a   1.000
_cell.length_b   1.000
_cell.length_c   1.000
_cell.angle_alpha   90.00
_cell.angle_beta   90.00
_cell.angle_gamma   90.00
#
_symmetry.space_group_name_H-M   'P 1'
#
loop_
_entity.id
_entity.type
_entity.pdbx_description
1 polymer ?
#
loop_
_entity_poly.entity_id
_entity_poly.type
_entity_poly.pdbx_seq_one_letter_code
_entity_poly.pdbx_strand_id
1 'polypeptide(L)'
;MNKTPPNRRGITFEVGAQLEARDSLKNWYAANIEKIDYEDEKVLIHYRQWSHRYDEWFDWTSPYLRPVERVQLRRQGLNDDISMPVSNFSLYIL
;
A
#
# COMPACT_ATOMS: atom_id res chain seq x y z
N MET A 1 -22.38 -13.62 7.96
CA MET A 1 -22.88 -12.60 7.01
C MET A 1 -21.65 -12.02 6.35
N ASN A 2 -21.49 -12.16 5.03
CA ASN A 2 -20.33 -11.59 4.35
C ASN A 2 -20.46 -10.07 4.41
N LYS A 3 -19.48 -9.40 4.99
CA LYS A 3 -19.48 -7.95 5.11
C LYS A 3 -19.08 -7.37 3.76
N THR A 4 -19.59 -6.18 3.43
CA THR A 4 -19.26 -5.49 2.19
C THR A 4 -18.21 -4.41 2.46
N PRO A 5 -17.24 -4.19 1.55
CA PRO A 5 -16.26 -3.13 1.71
C PRO A 5 -16.92 -1.76 1.85
N PRO A 6 -16.32 -0.84 2.62
CA PRO A 6 -16.90 0.47 2.87
C PRO A 6 -16.85 1.36 1.62
N ASN A 7 -17.86 2.22 1.45
CA ASN A 7 -17.82 3.26 0.43
C ASN A 7 -16.91 4.42 0.90
N ARG A 8 -15.62 4.36 0.55
CA ARG A 8 -14.64 5.42 0.85
C ARG A 8 -14.33 6.20 -0.42
N ARG A 9 -14.58 7.50 -0.39
CA ARG A 9 -14.36 8.39 -1.55
C ARG A 9 -12.93 8.26 -2.07
N GLY A 10 -12.79 7.83 -3.32
CA GLY A 10 -11.49 7.72 -4.01
C GLY A 10 -10.71 6.43 -3.74
N ILE A 11 -11.23 5.51 -2.92
CA ILE A 11 -10.67 4.17 -2.75
C ILE A 11 -11.65 3.17 -3.37
N THR A 12 -11.13 2.31 -4.24
CA THR A 12 -11.90 1.17 -4.80
C THR A 12 -11.41 -0.09 -4.10
N PHE A 13 -12.31 -0.84 -3.47
CA PHE A 13 -11.97 -2.08 -2.76
C PHE A 13 -12.12 -3.29 -3.68
N GLU A 14 -11.17 -3.42 -4.59
CA GLU A 14 -11.07 -4.53 -5.54
C GLU A 14 -9.63 -5.01 -5.63
N VAL A 15 -9.41 -6.30 -5.87
CA VAL A 15 -8.06 -6.84 -6.09
C VAL A 15 -7.44 -6.16 -7.31
N GLY A 16 -6.21 -5.68 -7.16
CA GLY A 16 -5.48 -4.88 -8.15
C GLY A 16 -5.72 -3.38 -8.06
N ALA A 17 -6.73 -2.91 -7.32
CA ALA A 17 -7.01 -1.49 -7.19
C ALA A 17 -5.85 -0.74 -6.52
N GLN A 18 -5.58 0.47 -7.02
CA GLN A 18 -4.48 1.31 -6.54
C GLN A 18 -4.94 2.22 -5.40
N LEU A 19 -4.07 2.37 -4.41
CA LEU A 19 -4.21 3.30 -3.30
C LEU A 19 -2.84 3.69 -2.77
N GLU A 20 -2.80 4.52 -1.75
CA GLU A 20 -1.58 4.75 -0.97
C GLU A 20 -1.75 4.21 0.45
N ALA A 21 -0.71 3.55 0.93
CA ALA A 21 -0.65 2.99 2.28
C ALA A 21 0.50 3.61 3.08
N ARG A 22 0.27 3.79 4.38
CA ARG A 22 1.28 4.33 5.29
C ARG A 22 2.04 3.19 5.95
N ASP A 23 3.37 3.20 5.84
CA ASP A 23 4.23 2.23 6.49
C ASP A 23 4.41 2.52 7.99
N SER A 24 5.12 1.62 8.69
CA SER A 24 5.47 1.75 10.11
C SER A 24 6.37 2.96 10.41
N LEU A 25 7.13 3.43 9.42
CA LEU A 25 7.96 4.64 9.49
C LEU A 25 7.16 5.92 9.19
N LYS A 26 5.83 5.81 9.07
CA LYS A 26 4.89 6.92 8.89
C LYS A 26 4.97 7.61 7.52
N ASN A 27 5.57 6.96 6.51
CA ASN A 27 5.66 7.42 5.13
C ASN A 27 4.54 6.83 4.27
N TRP A 28 4.08 7.58 3.27
CA TRP A 28 3.06 7.14 2.33
C TRP A 28 3.69 6.60 1.05
N TYR A 29 3.23 5.44 0.59
CA TYR A 29 3.70 4.81 -0.63
C TYR A 29 2.54 4.35 -1.51
N ALA A 30 2.77 4.39 -2.82
CA ALA A 30 1.85 3.82 -3.78
C ALA A 30 1.78 2.30 -3.61
N ALA A 31 0.57 1.76 -3.60
CA ALA A 31 0.31 0.37 -3.30
C ALA A 31 -0.90 -0.15 -4.08
N ASN A 32 -1.08 -1.47 -4.04
CA ASN A 32 -2.20 -2.17 -4.63
C ASN A 32 -2.88 -3.06 -3.58
N ILE A 33 -4.18 -3.26 -3.72
CA ILE A 33 -4.89 -4.31 -2.98
C ILE A 33 -4.54 -5.66 -3.61
N GLU A 34 -3.82 -6.51 -2.88
CA GLU A 34 -3.44 -7.85 -3.31
C GLU A 34 -4.56 -8.87 -3.01
N LYS A 35 -5.19 -8.77 -1.84
CA LYS A 35 -6.30 -9.64 -1.39
C LYS A 35 -7.29 -8.87 -0.55
N ILE A 36 -8.52 -9.40 -0.47
CA ILE A 36 -9.58 -8.88 0.41
C ILE A 36 -10.08 -10.04 1.26
N ASP A 37 -10.07 -9.83 2.57
CA ASP A 37 -10.72 -10.69 3.55
C ASP A 37 -12.03 -10.03 4.01
N TYR A 38 -13.15 -10.61 3.58
CA TYR A 38 -14.49 -10.09 3.89
C TYR A 38 -15.00 -10.52 5.27
N GLU A 39 -14.40 -11.55 5.87
CA GLU A 39 -14.78 -12.02 7.22
C GLU A 39 -14.15 -11.11 8.27
N ASP A 40 -12.84 -10.89 8.12
CA ASP A 40 -12.02 -10.08 9.03
C ASP A 40 -12.02 -8.58 8.70
N GLU A 41 -12.66 -8.18 7.60
CA GLU A 41 -12.74 -6.77 7.15
C GLU A 41 -11.37 -6.17 6.78
N LYS A 42 -10.50 -6.98 6.19
CA LYS A 42 -9.11 -6.61 5.92
C LYS A 42 -8.78 -6.63 4.44
N VAL A 43 -7.76 -5.87 4.08
CA VAL A 43 -7.14 -5.88 2.76
C VAL A 43 -5.65 -6.13 2.90
N LEU A 44 -5.12 -7.04 2.09
CA LEU A 44 -3.69 -7.24 1.96
C LEU A 44 -3.17 -6.19 1.00
N ILE A 45 -2.25 -5.37 1.46
CA ILE A 45 -1.66 -4.29 0.69
C ILE A 45 -0.27 -4.72 0.22
N HIS A 46 -0.04 -4.59 -1.08
CA HIS A 46 1.27 -4.74 -1.70
C HIS A 46 1.84 -3.36 -2.05
N TYR A 47 2.98 -3.00 -1.45
CA TYR A 47 3.69 -1.76 -1.76
C TYR A 47 4.38 -1.87 -3.12
N ARG A 48 4.12 -0.92 -4.02
CA ARG A 48 4.68 -0.96 -5.38
C ARG A 48 6.21 -0.92 -5.32
N GLN A 49 6.85 -1.76 -6.14
CA GLN A 49 8.31 -1.90 -6.24
C GLN A 49 8.98 -2.48 -4.98
N TRP A 50 8.20 -2.91 -3.98
CA TRP A 50 8.74 -3.58 -2.80
C TRP A 50 8.61 -5.10 -2.96
N SER A 51 9.40 -5.85 -2.19
CA SER A 51 9.24 -7.30 -2.12
C SER A 51 7.92 -7.67 -1.41
N HIS A 52 7.24 -8.72 -1.88
CA HIS A 52 6.03 -9.27 -1.25
C HIS A 52 6.18 -9.61 0.25
N ARG A 53 7.41 -9.76 0.74
CA ARG A 53 7.67 -9.95 2.18
C ARG A 53 7.21 -8.77 3.06
N TYR A 54 6.99 -7.61 2.45
CA TYR A 54 6.50 -6.40 3.12
C TYR A 54 5.00 -6.20 2.94
N ASP A 55 4.30 -7.15 2.32
CA ASP A 55 2.84 -7.07 2.19
C ASP A 55 2.21 -7.12 3.58
N GLU A 56 1.24 -6.25 3.82
CA GLU A 56 0.68 -6.02 5.14
C GLU A 56 -0.85 -6.00 5.10
N TRP A 57 -1.47 -6.62 6.09
CA TRP A 57 -2.92 -6.59 6.25
C TRP A 57 -3.36 -5.33 6.99
N PHE A 58 -4.30 -4.60 6.39
CA PHE A 58 -4.94 -3.44 6.99
C PHE A 58 -6.43 -3.69 7.17
N ASP A 59 -7.03 -3.16 8.25
CA ASP A 59 -8.48 -2.96 8.27
C ASP A 59 -8.88 -2.07 7.08
N TRP A 60 -9.91 -2.43 6.32
CA TRP A 60 -10.32 -1.64 5.15
C TRP A 60 -10.82 -0.23 5.49
N THR A 61 -11.13 0.01 6.77
CA THR A 61 -11.50 1.31 7.35
C THR A 61 -10.28 2.06 7.92
N SER A 62 -9.08 1.48 7.84
CA SER A 62 -7.87 2.07 8.40
C SER A 62 -7.61 3.48 7.85
N PRO A 63 -7.27 4.46 8.71
CA PRO A 63 -6.90 5.80 8.29
C PRO A 63 -5.55 5.84 7.57
N TYR A 64 -4.80 4.72 7.59
CA TYR A 64 -3.52 4.55 6.92
C TYR A 64 -3.64 4.07 5.48
N LEU A 65 -4.86 3.99 4.96
CA LEU A 65 -5.15 3.83 3.53
C LEU A 65 -5.77 5.12 3.00
N ARG A 66 -5.27 5.64 1.88
CA ARG A 66 -5.83 6.84 1.22
C ARG A 66 -5.90 6.67 -0.29
N PRO A 67 -6.77 7.42 -1.00
CA PRO A 67 -6.76 7.46 -2.46
C PRO A 67 -5.38 7.83 -3.00
N VAL A 68 -4.99 7.28 -4.15
CA VAL A 68 -3.81 7.78 -4.87
C VAL A 68 -4.00 9.27 -5.16
N GLU A 69 -3.00 10.09 -4.80
CA GLU A 69 -3.03 11.49 -5.19
C GLU A 69 -2.97 11.56 -6.73
N ARG A 70 -4.05 12.05 -7.36
CA ARG A 70 -4.04 12.35 -8.79
C ARG A 70 -3.16 13.58 -9.00
N VAL A 71 -1.86 13.37 -9.14
CA VAL A 71 -0.98 14.41 -9.68
C VAL A 71 -1.54 14.76 -11.06
N GLN A 72 -2.15 15.93 -11.19
CA GLN A 72 -2.46 16.53 -12.48
C GLN A 72 -1.12 16.78 -13.16
N LEU A 73 -0.69 15.82 -13.98
CA LEU A 73 0.53 15.91 -14.76
C LEU A 73 0.40 17.05 -15.79
N ARG A 74 0.72 18.28 -15.37
CA ARG A 74 1.43 19.19 -16.27
C ARG A 74 2.87 18.70 -16.30
N ARG A 75 3.17 17.85 -17.28
CA ARG A 75 4.50 17.47 -17.80
C ARG A 75 5.69 17.98 -16.97
N GLN A 76 6.39 17.10 -16.24
CA GLN A 76 7.86 17.09 -16.18
C GLN A 76 8.38 15.95 -15.31
N GLY A 77 9.23 15.11 -15.91
CA GLY A 77 10.29 14.38 -15.21
C GLY A 77 9.86 13.16 -14.40
N LEU A 78 9.90 11.99 -15.04
CA LEU A 78 10.23 10.74 -14.37
C LEU A 78 11.59 10.90 -13.67
N ASN A 79 11.56 11.30 -12.40
CA ASN A 79 12.67 11.07 -11.48
C ASN A 79 12.22 9.94 -10.56
N ASP A 80 12.22 8.72 -11.09
CA ASP A 80 12.37 7.50 -10.30
C ASP A 80 13.83 7.46 -9.79
N ASP A 81 14.21 8.45 -8.99
CA ASP A 81 15.55 8.58 -8.44
C ASP A 81 15.58 7.94 -7.04
N ILE A 82 16.00 6.68 -7.04
CA ILE A 82 16.87 6.04 -6.04
C ILE A 82 16.72 6.56 -4.59
N SER A 83 15.91 5.86 -3.79
CA SER A 83 16.19 5.73 -2.35
C SER A 83 15.70 4.37 -1.84
N MET A 84 16.48 3.31 -2.07
CA MET A 84 16.36 2.10 -1.26
C MET A 84 16.83 2.43 0.16
N PRO A 85 16.06 2.14 1.23
CA PRO A 85 16.63 2.08 2.55
C PRO A 85 17.54 0.84 2.64
N VAL A 86 18.82 1.00 2.30
CA VAL A 86 19.87 0.06 2.70
C VAL A 86 20.11 0.20 4.20
N SER A 87 19.26 -0.43 4.99
CA SER A 87 19.42 -0.50 6.44
C SER A 87 19.69 -1.95 6.85
N ASN A 88 20.98 -2.29 6.83
CA ASN A 88 21.69 -3.23 7.70
C ASN A 88 20.84 -4.23 8.49
N PHE A 89 20.74 -5.48 8.01
CA PHE A 89 20.55 -6.61 8.91
C PHE A 89 21.33 -7.85 8.43
N SER A 90 22.13 -8.38 9.36
CA SER A 90 22.78 -9.69 9.38
C SER A 90 24.20 -9.82 8.80
N LEU A 91 25.16 -9.14 9.44
CA LEU A 91 26.43 -9.77 9.78
C LEU A 91 26.14 -10.65 11.02
N TYR A 92 25.86 -11.94 10.80
CA TYR A 92 26.03 -13.08 11.71
C TYR A 92 25.37 -14.28 11.03
N ILE A 93 26.20 -15.17 10.50
CA ILE A 93 26.15 -16.64 10.58
C ILE A 93 27.54 -17.08 10.11
N LEU A 94 28.40 -17.39 11.07
CA LEU A 94 29.35 -18.50 10.96
C LEU A 94 28.62 -19.73 11.55
#